data_AF-J2Z8A7-F1
#
_entry.id   AF-J2Z8A7-F1
#
_cell.length_a   1.000
_cell.length_b   1.000
_cell.length_c   1.000
_cell.angle_alpha   90.00
_cell.angle_beta   90.00
_cell.angle_gamma   90.00
#
_symmetry.space_group_name_H-M   'P 1'
#
loop_
_entity.id
_entity.type
_entity.pdbx_description
1 polymer ?
#
loop_
_entity_poly.entity_id
_entity_poly.type
_entity_poly.pdbx_seq_one_letter_code
_entity_poly.pdbx_strand_id
1 'polypeptide(L)'
;MSTFAHSSIPPFMTRNRHNFVMKRRVKYRQPNEPEKQITQQRKQTVLQFIRRISIFGLISALCINVLPVVSAHGSEHAPSLPQWYGFAILLGGVGIVGTSLGVSQRTDLLKPAHVLAGVFTGLLVVVVGGGAVMQLSQIEEYSAKSMVIPHEWYLPLSLFIGSSIIVLGVIIGQFKWPHRPRYALLGAVLGFWVTYPAIFRGSNGSTHPVGYLTVVSLPLLIGYILWIDGRQTLRLLWADDVARRFGMGIGALMALFFMLSTTMLSFVPDEGVGALSTFSVDTAPIAEPLVLWPSITYLVPQIPVTGMISVGTGLIVFVFALLVGVNAAAAAYQFRNQIEAQSAQSSIGAMALAGPNVCVCCGPLMAELVVVLIGPSLAMPIYWLFLDPSSPIGSIFLAGSIVLLTASYLYSVQNLRMADQCPIPNSE
;
A
#
# COMPACT_ATOMS: atom_id res chain seq x y z
N MET A 1 -43.26 -56.57 11.92
CA MET A 1 -42.74 -55.73 13.03
C MET A 1 -43.22 -54.31 12.77
N SER A 2 -44.39 -53.87 13.23
CA SER A 2 -44.68 -53.35 14.60
C SER A 2 -43.66 -52.25 14.98
N THR A 3 -43.98 -51.01 15.34
CA THR A 3 -45.21 -50.43 15.91
C THR A 3 -45.06 -48.90 15.96
N PHE A 4 -46.20 -48.20 15.90
CA PHE A 4 -46.53 -46.82 16.30
C PHE A 4 -45.60 -46.05 17.27
N ALA A 5 -45.50 -44.73 17.06
CA ALA A 5 -45.79 -43.72 18.11
C ALA A 5 -45.97 -42.28 17.53
N HIS A 6 -47.19 -41.77 17.72
CA HIS A 6 -47.60 -40.37 17.65
C HIS A 6 -47.03 -39.55 18.82
N SER A 7 -46.69 -38.27 18.62
CA SER A 7 -46.87 -37.18 19.60
C SER A 7 -46.75 -35.82 18.88
N SER A 8 -47.88 -35.16 18.59
CA SER A 8 -48.60 -34.18 19.41
C SER A 8 -48.07 -32.75 19.26
N ILE A 9 -48.80 -32.01 18.41
CA ILE A 9 -48.78 -30.55 18.21
C ILE A 9 -49.28 -29.87 19.49
N PRO A 10 -48.56 -28.90 20.09
CA PRO A 10 -49.14 -28.02 21.10
C PRO A 10 -49.92 -26.84 20.45
N PRO A 11 -51.01 -26.39 21.08
CA PRO A 11 -51.95 -25.43 20.51
C PRO A 11 -51.48 -23.98 20.66
N PHE A 12 -52.00 -23.16 19.75
CA PHE A 12 -52.12 -21.71 19.80
C PHE A 12 -52.29 -21.16 21.23
N MET A 13 -51.31 -20.38 21.70
CA MET A 13 -51.54 -19.37 22.74
C MET A 13 -51.66 -18.00 22.08
N THR A 14 -52.90 -17.53 21.99
CA THR A 14 -53.26 -16.13 21.78
C THR A 14 -52.74 -15.30 22.95
N ARG A 15 -51.59 -14.64 22.79
CA ARG A 15 -51.07 -13.69 23.78
C ARG A 15 -51.78 -12.35 23.62
N ASN A 16 -52.49 -12.04 24.68
CA ASN A 16 -53.38 -10.91 24.89
C ASN A 16 -52.67 -9.56 24.68
N ARG A 17 -53.32 -8.67 23.91
CA ARG A 17 -53.01 -7.25 23.78
C ARG A 17 -53.24 -6.56 25.13
N HIS A 18 -52.19 -6.11 25.79
CA HIS A 18 -52.31 -5.00 26.74
C HIS A 18 -51.35 -3.88 26.33
N ASN A 19 -51.96 -2.85 25.73
CA ASN A 19 -51.40 -1.54 25.48
C ASN A 19 -50.99 -0.90 26.82
N PHE A 20 -49.71 -1.01 27.18
CA PHE A 20 -49.12 -0.12 28.18
C PHE A 20 -48.60 1.12 27.46
N VAL A 21 -49.51 2.05 27.16
CA VAL A 21 -49.15 3.41 26.76
C VAL A 21 -48.61 4.11 28.00
N MET A 22 -47.32 3.92 28.25
CA MET A 22 -46.59 4.68 29.27
C MET A 22 -46.43 6.10 28.73
N LYS A 23 -47.40 6.96 29.05
CA LYS A 23 -47.38 8.40 28.79
C LYS A 23 -46.26 9.02 29.64
N ARG A 24 -45.00 8.88 29.20
CA ARG A 24 -43.87 9.63 29.78
C ARG A 24 -44.18 11.11 29.58
N ARG A 25 -44.50 11.80 30.66
CA ARG A 25 -44.43 13.26 30.70
C ARG A 25 -42.97 13.63 30.47
N VAL A 26 -42.64 13.99 29.23
CA VAL A 26 -41.39 14.67 28.91
C VAL A 26 -41.46 16.01 29.62
N LYS A 27 -40.84 16.04 30.80
CA LYS A 27 -40.55 17.28 31.52
C LYS A 27 -39.53 18.00 30.62
N TYR A 28 -39.98 19.01 29.88
CA TYR A 28 -39.10 19.89 29.11
C TYR A 28 -38.07 20.47 30.07
N ARG A 29 -36.88 19.85 30.08
CA ARG A 29 -35.71 20.34 30.80
C ARG A 29 -35.29 21.59 30.04
N GLN A 30 -35.45 22.76 30.68
CA GLN A 30 -34.92 23.99 30.10
C GLN A 30 -33.43 23.78 29.79
N PRO A 31 -32.94 24.21 28.60
CA PRO A 31 -31.55 24.05 28.23
C PRO A 31 -30.69 24.79 29.25
N ASN A 32 -30.00 24.01 30.09
CA ASN A 32 -29.13 24.51 31.14
C ASN A 32 -27.99 25.33 30.48
N GLU A 33 -27.73 26.54 30.96
CA GLU A 33 -26.59 27.40 30.61
C GLU A 33 -25.21 26.72 30.38
N PRO A 34 -24.82 25.60 31.05
CA PRO A 34 -23.59 24.87 30.75
C PRO A 34 -23.43 24.41 29.28
N GLU A 35 -24.51 24.18 28.54
CA GLU A 35 -24.42 23.70 27.16
C GLU A 35 -23.90 24.78 26.20
N LYS A 36 -24.21 26.06 26.48
CA LYS A 36 -23.66 27.19 25.71
C LYS A 36 -22.16 27.37 25.95
N GLN A 37 -21.69 27.19 27.18
CA GLN A 37 -20.26 27.30 27.50
C GLN A 37 -19.43 26.17 26.87
N ILE A 38 -19.92 24.93 26.88
CA ILE A 38 -19.24 23.80 26.22
C ILE A 38 -19.15 24.03 24.70
N THR A 39 -20.19 24.61 24.10
CA THR A 39 -20.22 24.90 22.67
C THR A 39 -19.26 26.04 22.30
N GLN A 40 -19.11 27.05 23.15
CA GLN A 40 -18.18 28.17 22.95
C GLN A 40 -16.72 27.74 23.13
N GLN A 41 -16.43 26.93 24.15
CA GLN A 41 -15.11 26.39 24.40
C GLN A 41 -14.66 25.45 23.27
N ARG A 42 -15.57 24.60 22.75
CA ARG A 42 -15.33 23.77 21.56
C ARG A 42 -15.03 24.58 20.30
N LYS A 43 -15.77 25.67 20.05
CA LYS A 43 -15.49 26.57 18.91
C LYS A 43 -14.11 27.20 19.00
N GLN A 44 -13.66 27.59 20.19
CA GLN A 44 -12.31 28.15 20.38
C GLN A 44 -11.20 27.13 20.14
N THR A 45 -11.37 25.86 20.55
CA THR A 45 -10.37 24.81 20.30
C THR A 45 -10.23 24.49 18.81
N VAL A 46 -11.36 24.42 18.08
CA VAL A 46 -11.36 24.20 16.62
C VAL A 46 -10.70 25.38 15.90
N LEU A 47 -10.98 26.62 16.31
CA LEU A 47 -10.36 27.80 15.71
C LEU A 47 -8.84 27.84 15.95
N GLN A 48 -8.39 27.49 17.15
CA GLN A 48 -6.95 27.37 17.46
C GLN A 48 -6.30 26.25 16.65
N PHE A 49 -7.02 25.17 16.37
CA PHE A 49 -6.52 24.05 15.58
C PHE A 49 -6.43 24.38 14.09
N ILE A 50 -7.47 24.99 13.49
CA ILE A 50 -7.43 25.50 12.11
C ILE A 50 -6.31 26.53 11.96
N ARG A 51 -6.11 27.38 12.97
CA ARG A 51 -5.01 28.34 13.00
C ARG A 51 -3.65 27.63 13.06
N ARG A 52 -3.48 26.54 13.82
CA ARG A 52 -2.23 25.76 13.84
C ARG A 52 -1.96 25.04 12.52
N ILE A 53 -2.97 24.46 11.87
CA ILE A 53 -2.82 23.85 10.54
C ILE A 53 -2.52 24.91 9.49
N SER A 54 -3.21 26.05 9.53
CA SER A 54 -2.95 27.16 8.60
C SER A 54 -1.56 27.73 8.82
N ILE A 55 -1.11 27.87 10.07
CA ILE A 55 0.26 28.27 10.39
C ILE A 55 1.27 27.22 9.89
N PHE A 56 1.02 25.92 10.08
CA PHE A 56 1.92 24.88 9.58
C PHE A 56 1.96 24.85 8.04
N GLY A 57 0.81 24.95 7.38
CA GLY A 57 0.72 25.03 5.92
C GLY A 57 1.35 26.30 5.37
N LEU A 58 1.23 27.43 6.07
CA LEU A 58 1.82 28.71 5.70
C LEU A 58 3.32 28.74 5.98
N ILE A 59 3.79 28.12 7.07
CA ILE A 59 5.24 27.88 7.32
C ILE A 59 5.79 26.94 6.26
N SER A 60 5.08 25.87 5.90
CA SER A 60 5.52 24.95 4.85
C SER A 60 5.56 25.65 3.49
N ALA A 61 4.56 26.48 3.15
CA ALA A 61 4.55 27.31 1.95
C ALA A 61 5.61 28.42 1.97
N LEU A 62 5.93 29.00 3.13
CA LEU A 62 7.04 29.92 3.29
C LEU A 62 8.40 29.21 3.15
N CYS A 63 8.56 28.02 3.72
CA CYS A 63 9.75 27.21 3.54
C CYS A 63 9.93 26.81 2.06
N ILE A 64 8.84 26.57 1.32
CA ILE A 64 8.88 26.37 -0.14
C ILE A 64 9.34 27.64 -0.88
N ASN A 65 9.04 28.84 -0.38
CA ASN A 65 9.54 30.11 -0.93
C ASN A 65 10.98 30.46 -0.50
N VAL A 66 11.50 29.82 0.56
CA VAL A 66 12.89 29.98 1.02
C VAL A 66 13.82 28.98 0.33
N LEU A 67 13.28 27.92 -0.28
CA LEU A 67 14.04 27.17 -1.27
C LEU A 67 14.37 28.16 -2.40
N PRO A 68 15.65 28.31 -2.80
CA PRO A 68 15.98 29.16 -3.92
C PRO A 68 15.13 28.68 -5.10
N VAL A 69 14.35 29.60 -5.67
CA VAL A 69 13.70 29.39 -6.95
C VAL A 69 14.85 29.12 -7.91
N VAL A 70 15.11 27.83 -8.17
CA VAL A 70 16.08 27.42 -9.16
C VAL A 70 15.56 28.02 -10.45
N SER A 71 16.24 29.08 -10.88
CA SER A 71 15.93 29.77 -12.11
C SER A 71 15.95 28.72 -13.22
N ALA A 72 14.83 28.57 -13.92
CA ALA A 72 14.76 27.73 -15.12
C ALA A 72 15.72 28.19 -16.23
N HIS A 73 16.39 29.34 -16.04
CA HIS A 73 17.46 29.85 -16.88
C HIS A 73 18.60 30.37 -16.01
N GLY A 74 19.77 29.72 -16.04
CA GLY A 74 21.00 30.31 -15.49
C GLY A 74 21.96 29.30 -14.89
N SER A 75 22.90 28.89 -15.74
CA SER A 75 24.22 28.31 -15.45
C SER A 75 24.83 28.65 -14.08
N GLU A 76 24.88 27.68 -13.19
CA GLU A 76 25.99 27.30 -12.29
C GLU A 76 25.47 26.14 -11.44
N HIS A 77 26.23 25.04 -11.39
CA HIS A 77 25.88 23.77 -10.76
C HIS A 77 25.18 24.00 -9.42
N ALA A 78 23.88 23.72 -9.36
CA ALA A 78 23.16 23.78 -8.09
C ALA A 78 23.83 22.76 -7.16
N PRO A 79 24.30 23.16 -5.96
CA PRO A 79 24.93 22.23 -5.03
C PRO A 79 23.96 21.08 -4.74
N SER A 80 24.49 19.85 -4.69
CA SER A 80 23.69 18.65 -4.43
C SER A 80 22.86 18.86 -3.16
N LEU A 81 21.54 18.74 -3.28
CA LEU A 81 20.62 18.93 -2.17
C LEU A 81 20.88 17.83 -1.13
N PRO A 82 21.20 18.18 0.13
CA PRO A 82 21.39 17.21 1.19
C PRO A 82 20.18 16.26 1.38
N GLN A 83 20.44 14.97 1.51
CA GLN A 83 19.42 13.92 1.68
C GLN A 83 18.44 14.19 2.85
N TRP A 84 18.88 14.91 3.89
CA TRP A 84 18.05 15.22 5.06
C TRP A 84 16.81 16.06 4.70
N TYR A 85 16.84 16.85 3.63
CA TYR A 85 15.68 17.62 3.18
C TYR A 85 14.52 16.71 2.79
N GLY A 86 14.80 15.64 2.02
CA GLY A 86 13.81 14.62 1.69
C GLY A 86 13.28 13.93 2.94
N PHE A 87 14.17 13.64 3.90
CA PHE A 87 13.79 12.98 5.16
C PHE A 87 12.88 13.87 6.02
N ALA A 88 13.15 15.17 6.10
CA ALA A 88 12.31 16.13 6.81
C ALA A 88 10.91 16.22 6.19
N ILE A 89 10.80 16.22 4.86
CA ILE A 89 9.51 16.18 4.14
C ILE A 89 8.76 14.89 4.46
N LEU A 90 9.45 13.74 4.42
CA LEU A 90 8.88 12.44 4.77
C LEU A 90 8.30 12.46 6.20
N LEU A 91 9.08 12.92 7.18
CA LEU A 91 8.62 13.05 8.57
C LEU A 91 7.43 14.00 8.71
N GLY A 92 7.42 15.11 7.96
CA GLY A 92 6.29 16.02 7.87
C GLY A 92 5.02 15.31 7.39
N GLY A 93 5.13 14.49 6.34
CA GLY A 93 4.02 13.66 5.84
C GLY A 93 3.49 12.68 6.87
N VAL A 94 4.38 11.96 7.57
CA VAL A 94 4.00 11.06 8.68
C VAL A 94 3.28 11.83 9.79
N GLY A 95 3.76 13.04 10.12
CA GLY A 95 3.10 13.93 11.08
C GLY A 95 1.68 14.34 10.65
N ILE A 96 1.45 14.63 9.37
CA ILE A 96 0.12 14.95 8.82
C ILE A 96 -0.83 13.75 8.94
N VAL A 97 -0.36 12.54 8.63
CA VAL A 97 -1.17 11.31 8.79
C VAL A 97 -1.52 11.09 10.26
N GLY A 98 -0.51 11.14 11.14
CA GLY A 98 -0.68 10.92 12.58
C GLY A 98 -1.60 11.95 13.24
N THR A 99 -1.50 13.22 12.85
CA THR A 99 -2.39 14.27 13.36
C THR A 99 -3.82 14.11 12.84
N SER A 100 -4.01 13.76 11.57
CA SER A 100 -5.35 13.50 10.99
C SER A 100 -6.07 12.37 11.74
N LEU A 101 -5.37 11.26 11.99
CA LEU A 101 -5.90 10.13 12.74
C LEU A 101 -6.09 10.45 14.22
N GLY A 102 -5.13 11.11 14.85
CA GLY A 102 -5.18 11.47 16.28
C GLY A 102 -6.31 12.44 16.62
N VAL A 103 -6.61 13.38 15.72
CA VAL A 103 -7.76 14.29 15.89
C VAL A 103 -9.07 13.55 15.71
N SER A 104 -9.15 12.62 14.74
CA SER A 104 -10.33 11.78 14.56
C SER A 104 -10.63 10.92 15.78
N GLN A 105 -9.61 10.42 16.48
CA GLN A 105 -9.80 9.61 17.69
C GLN A 105 -10.21 10.44 18.91
N ARG A 106 -9.79 11.71 18.98
CA ARG A 106 -10.06 12.59 20.13
C ARG A 106 -11.32 13.44 19.96
N THR A 107 -11.84 13.56 18.75
CA THR A 107 -12.96 14.44 18.45
C THR A 107 -13.92 13.82 17.44
N ASP A 108 -15.20 13.77 17.79
CA ASP A 108 -16.29 13.43 16.84
C ASP A 108 -16.60 14.59 15.87
N LEU A 109 -15.72 15.59 15.78
CA LEU A 109 -15.97 16.85 15.10
C LEU A 109 -15.67 16.78 13.60
N LEU A 110 -14.80 15.86 13.18
CA LEU A 110 -14.41 15.71 11.79
C LEU A 110 -15.27 14.65 11.10
N LYS A 111 -15.88 15.02 9.97
CA LYS A 111 -16.50 14.03 9.09
C LYS A 111 -15.41 13.08 8.59
N PRO A 112 -15.65 11.76 8.54
CA PRO A 112 -14.68 10.76 8.10
C PRO A 112 -13.99 11.07 6.75
N ALA A 113 -14.71 11.71 5.82
CA ALA A 113 -14.15 12.14 4.54
C ALA A 113 -12.97 13.13 4.67
N HIS A 114 -13.01 14.05 5.64
CA HIS A 114 -11.92 15.01 5.88
C HIS A 114 -10.70 14.33 6.51
N VAL A 115 -10.94 13.34 7.37
CA VAL A 115 -9.85 12.52 7.96
C VAL A 115 -9.14 11.76 6.85
N LEU A 116 -9.89 11.10 5.95
CA LEU A 116 -9.32 10.40 4.80
C LEU A 116 -8.58 11.34 3.85
N ALA A 117 -9.09 12.55 3.61
CA ALA A 117 -8.38 13.55 2.82
C ALA A 117 -7.06 14.00 3.48
N GLY A 118 -7.05 14.17 4.81
CA GLY A 118 -5.84 14.46 5.58
C GLY A 118 -4.81 13.33 5.52
N VAL A 119 -5.26 12.08 5.66
CA VAL A 119 -4.41 10.88 5.49
C VAL A 119 -3.84 10.81 4.08
N PHE A 120 -4.67 10.99 3.05
CA PHE A 120 -4.21 11.00 1.66
C PHE A 120 -3.17 12.08 1.41
N THR A 121 -3.41 13.30 1.89
CA THR A 121 -2.47 14.43 1.77
C THR A 121 -1.14 14.13 2.47
N GLY A 122 -1.20 13.59 3.69
CA GLY A 122 0.01 13.18 4.41
C GLY A 122 0.79 12.09 3.67
N LEU A 123 0.11 11.09 3.11
CA LEU A 123 0.74 10.03 2.31
C LEU A 123 1.34 10.55 1.01
N LEU A 124 0.70 11.50 0.33
CA LEU A 124 1.29 12.19 -0.83
C LEU A 124 2.62 12.86 -0.45
N VAL A 125 2.65 13.57 0.69
CA VAL A 125 3.87 14.19 1.20
C VAL A 125 4.94 13.14 1.57
N VAL A 126 4.53 12.00 2.14
CA VAL A 126 5.44 10.86 2.41
C VAL A 126 6.04 10.32 1.10
N VAL A 127 5.24 10.15 0.04
CA VAL A 127 5.75 9.66 -1.26
C VAL A 127 6.74 10.64 -1.87
N VAL A 128 6.45 11.94 -1.83
CA VAL A 128 7.38 12.98 -2.31
C VAL A 128 8.67 12.99 -1.48
N GLY A 129 8.56 12.98 -0.15
CA GLY A 129 9.71 12.95 0.75
C GLY A 129 10.55 11.69 0.59
N GLY A 130 9.91 10.52 0.51
CA GLY A 130 10.57 9.23 0.28
C GLY A 130 11.26 9.17 -1.07
N GLY A 131 10.60 9.60 -2.14
CA GLY A 131 11.22 9.73 -3.46
C GLY A 131 12.43 10.66 -3.43
N ALA A 132 12.33 11.81 -2.74
CA ALA A 132 13.46 12.72 -2.56
C ALA A 132 14.61 12.09 -1.77
N VAL A 133 14.34 11.35 -0.69
CA VAL A 133 15.39 10.63 0.07
C VAL A 133 16.15 9.64 -0.82
N MET A 134 15.43 8.94 -1.69
CA MET A 134 16.00 7.93 -2.58
C MET A 134 16.77 8.54 -3.74
N GLN A 135 16.25 9.61 -4.33
CA GLN A 135 16.89 10.28 -5.46
C GLN A 135 18.09 11.12 -5.04
N LEU A 136 18.06 11.72 -3.83
CA LEU A 136 19.17 12.53 -3.31
C LEU A 136 20.26 11.68 -2.65
N SER A 137 20.13 10.35 -2.60
CA SER A 137 21.19 9.53 -2.01
C SER A 137 22.38 9.41 -2.95
N GLN A 138 23.57 9.70 -2.42
CA GLN A 138 24.84 9.57 -3.13
C GLN A 138 25.52 8.28 -2.66
N ILE A 139 24.93 7.12 -2.95
CA ILE A 139 25.64 5.84 -2.75
C ILE A 139 26.52 5.61 -3.99
N GLU A 140 27.73 6.14 -3.95
CA GLU A 140 28.69 6.06 -5.08
C GLU A 140 29.59 4.82 -5.04
N GLU A 141 29.68 4.13 -3.91
CA GLU A 141 30.56 2.97 -3.75
C GLU A 141 29.77 1.66 -3.72
N TYR A 142 29.68 0.99 -4.87
CA TYR A 142 29.17 -0.39 -4.97
C TYR A 142 30.34 -1.37 -5.03
N SER A 143 30.77 -1.89 -3.88
CA SER A 143 31.78 -2.94 -3.83
C SER A 143 31.12 -4.31 -3.66
N ALA A 144 31.40 -5.25 -4.57
CA ALA A 144 30.93 -6.64 -4.47
C ALA A 144 31.36 -7.34 -3.15
N LYS A 145 32.36 -6.80 -2.45
CA LYS A 145 32.80 -7.29 -1.13
C LYS A 145 31.79 -7.02 -0.01
N SER A 146 30.79 -6.16 -0.21
CA SER A 146 29.79 -5.82 0.82
C SER A 146 28.52 -6.68 0.77
N MET A 147 28.45 -7.68 -0.11
CA MET A 147 27.28 -8.56 -0.18
C MET A 147 27.14 -9.39 1.09
N VAL A 148 25.97 -9.35 1.75
CA VAL A 148 25.68 -10.14 2.96
C VAL A 148 25.74 -11.64 2.68
N ILE A 149 25.20 -12.03 1.53
CA ILE A 149 25.06 -13.43 1.13
C ILE A 149 25.94 -13.64 -0.09
N PRO A 150 26.91 -14.58 -0.03
CA PRO A 150 27.70 -14.92 -1.20
C PRO A 150 26.81 -15.44 -2.34
N HIS A 151 27.11 -15.04 -3.57
CA HIS A 151 26.26 -15.33 -4.74
C HIS A 151 26.04 -16.85 -4.97
N GLU A 152 27.00 -17.68 -4.57
CA GLU A 152 26.90 -19.15 -4.60
C GLU A 152 25.70 -19.71 -3.81
N TRP A 153 25.23 -19.00 -2.78
CA TRP A 153 24.07 -19.40 -1.98
C TRP A 153 22.73 -19.00 -2.59
N TYR A 154 22.69 -18.11 -3.58
CA TYR A 154 21.42 -17.60 -4.13
C TYR A 154 20.63 -18.72 -4.79
N LEU A 155 21.33 -19.57 -5.51
CA LEU A 155 20.79 -20.70 -6.23
C LEU A 155 20.15 -21.76 -5.32
N PRO A 156 20.87 -22.36 -4.33
CA PRO A 156 20.25 -23.33 -3.44
C PRO A 156 19.15 -22.68 -2.59
N LEU A 157 19.30 -21.41 -2.21
CA LEU A 157 18.30 -20.70 -1.42
C LEU A 157 17.01 -20.45 -2.21
N SER A 158 17.09 -19.94 -3.45
CA SER A 158 15.92 -19.74 -4.32
C SER A 158 15.19 -21.05 -4.61
N LEU A 159 15.93 -22.14 -4.89
CA LEU A 159 15.31 -23.46 -5.09
C LEU A 159 14.62 -23.97 -3.83
N PHE A 160 15.29 -23.90 -2.68
CA PHE A 160 14.74 -24.37 -1.40
C PHE A 160 13.48 -23.59 -1.03
N ILE A 161 13.55 -22.27 -1.09
CA ILE A 161 12.47 -21.38 -0.69
C ILE A 161 11.31 -21.46 -1.66
N GLY A 162 11.56 -21.34 -2.96
CA GLY A 162 10.50 -21.41 -3.95
C GLY A 162 9.82 -22.78 -3.96
N SER A 163 10.58 -23.89 -3.82
CA SER A 163 9.99 -25.23 -3.67
C SER A 163 9.17 -25.35 -2.39
N SER A 164 9.64 -24.78 -1.27
CA SER A 164 8.89 -24.74 -0.02
C SER A 164 7.58 -23.97 -0.17
N ILE A 165 7.59 -22.82 -0.87
CA ILE A 165 6.38 -22.03 -1.13
C ILE A 165 5.39 -22.83 -2.00
N ILE A 166 5.86 -23.56 -3.02
CA ILE A 166 5.00 -24.43 -3.84
C ILE A 166 4.36 -25.52 -2.96
N VAL A 167 5.19 -26.29 -2.25
CA VAL A 167 4.73 -27.44 -1.47
C VAL A 167 3.81 -27.00 -0.34
N LEU A 168 4.22 -26.03 0.49
CA LEU A 168 3.41 -25.53 1.58
C LEU A 168 2.16 -24.81 1.07
N GLY A 169 2.27 -24.02 -0.01
CA GLY A 169 1.13 -23.34 -0.61
C GLY A 169 0.05 -24.32 -1.11
N VAL A 170 0.46 -25.42 -1.74
CA VAL A 170 -0.45 -26.48 -2.17
C VAL A 170 -1.05 -27.22 -0.99
N ILE A 171 -0.24 -27.65 -0.02
CA ILE A 171 -0.70 -28.35 1.18
C ILE A 171 -1.71 -27.48 1.95
N ILE A 172 -1.32 -26.25 2.33
CA ILE A 172 -2.19 -25.33 3.07
C ILE A 172 -3.43 -25.00 2.24
N GLY A 173 -3.28 -24.75 0.94
CA GLY A 173 -4.38 -24.47 0.03
C GLY A 173 -5.41 -25.60 -0.01
N GLN A 174 -4.97 -26.84 -0.12
CA GLN A 174 -5.83 -28.02 -0.19
C GLN A 174 -6.50 -28.33 1.16
N PHE A 175 -5.77 -28.25 2.27
CA PHE A 175 -6.33 -28.57 3.59
C PHE A 175 -7.26 -27.48 4.12
N LYS A 176 -6.87 -26.21 3.97
CA LYS A 176 -7.65 -25.09 4.51
C LYS A 176 -8.80 -24.67 3.59
N TRP A 177 -8.64 -24.84 2.27
CA TRP A 177 -9.65 -24.46 1.28
C TRP A 177 -9.81 -25.49 0.15
N PRO A 178 -10.28 -26.72 0.44
CA PRO A 178 -10.38 -27.80 -0.55
C PRO A 178 -11.25 -27.45 -1.77
N HIS A 179 -12.26 -26.60 -1.58
CA HIS A 179 -13.16 -26.15 -2.65
C HIS A 179 -12.67 -24.90 -3.40
N ARG A 180 -11.48 -24.37 -3.08
CA ARG A 180 -10.93 -23.15 -3.72
C ARG A 180 -9.48 -23.38 -4.17
N PRO A 181 -9.25 -24.20 -5.22
CA PRO A 181 -7.90 -24.56 -5.68
C PRO A 181 -7.07 -23.36 -6.15
N ARG A 182 -7.72 -22.23 -6.48
CA ARG A 182 -7.07 -20.97 -6.87
C ARG A 182 -6.06 -20.44 -5.85
N TYR A 183 -6.22 -20.71 -4.55
CA TYR A 183 -5.23 -20.29 -3.55
C TYR A 183 -3.98 -21.17 -3.55
N ALA A 184 -4.15 -22.48 -3.76
CA ALA A 184 -3.03 -23.40 -3.96
C ALA A 184 -2.27 -23.02 -5.25
N LEU A 185 -2.99 -22.69 -6.32
CA LEU A 185 -2.40 -22.24 -7.58
C LEU A 185 -1.62 -20.93 -7.40
N LEU A 186 -2.11 -19.98 -6.60
CA LEU A 186 -1.39 -18.74 -6.30
C LEU A 186 -0.06 -19.03 -5.60
N GLY A 187 -0.07 -19.91 -4.61
CA GLY A 187 1.16 -20.39 -3.95
C GLY A 187 2.12 -21.05 -4.94
N ALA A 188 1.61 -21.91 -5.84
CA ALA A 188 2.43 -22.55 -6.86
C ALA A 188 3.07 -21.56 -7.84
N VAL A 189 2.30 -20.57 -8.34
CA VAL A 189 2.81 -19.53 -9.25
C VAL A 189 3.86 -18.66 -8.56
N LEU A 190 3.62 -18.26 -7.30
CA LEU A 190 4.59 -17.46 -6.53
C LEU A 190 5.86 -18.24 -6.19
N GLY A 191 5.74 -19.52 -5.82
CA GLY A 191 6.92 -20.33 -5.57
C GLY A 191 7.71 -20.61 -6.85
N PHE A 192 7.03 -20.76 -7.99
CA PHE A 192 7.68 -20.85 -9.30
C PHE A 192 8.36 -19.56 -9.71
N TRP A 193 7.77 -18.40 -9.40
CA TRP A 193 8.42 -17.10 -9.59
C TRP A 193 9.77 -17.03 -8.88
N VAL A 194 9.84 -17.52 -7.64
CA VAL A 194 11.07 -17.54 -6.82
C VAL A 194 12.08 -18.55 -7.38
N THR A 195 11.65 -19.74 -7.82
CA THR A 195 12.58 -20.76 -8.35
C THR A 195 13.03 -20.49 -9.78
N TYR A 196 12.29 -19.70 -10.56
CA TYR A 196 12.52 -19.54 -12.00
C TYR A 196 13.96 -19.15 -12.36
N PRO A 197 14.58 -18.11 -11.77
CA PRO A 197 15.96 -17.75 -12.11
C PRO A 197 16.97 -18.85 -11.77
N ALA A 198 16.66 -19.70 -10.79
CA ALA A 198 17.53 -20.80 -10.38
C ALA A 198 17.41 -22.03 -11.28
N ILE A 199 16.23 -22.25 -11.91
CA ILE A 199 15.97 -23.36 -12.85
C ILE A 199 16.45 -23.00 -14.26
N PHE A 200 16.07 -21.82 -14.76
CA PHE A 200 16.37 -21.38 -16.12
C PHE A 200 17.48 -20.34 -16.11
N ARG A 201 18.72 -20.79 -16.30
CA ARG A 201 19.93 -19.95 -16.21
C ARG A 201 20.48 -19.55 -17.58
N GLY A 202 21.30 -18.51 -17.56
CA GLY A 202 22.01 -18.00 -18.72
C GLY A 202 21.08 -17.26 -19.71
N SER A 203 21.59 -17.02 -20.92
CA SER A 203 20.88 -16.29 -21.97
C SER A 203 19.51 -16.89 -22.28
N ASN A 204 19.40 -18.22 -22.30
CA ASN A 204 18.16 -18.92 -22.61
C ASN A 204 17.05 -18.69 -21.58
N GLY A 205 17.38 -18.42 -20.31
CA GLY A 205 16.38 -18.12 -19.27
C GLY A 205 15.70 -16.77 -19.46
N SER A 206 16.44 -15.79 -19.99
CA SER A 206 15.95 -14.42 -20.18
C SER A 206 14.92 -14.28 -21.29
N THR A 207 14.85 -15.23 -22.24
CA THR A 207 13.87 -15.22 -23.35
C THR A 207 12.90 -16.40 -23.30
N HIS A 208 12.90 -17.17 -22.21
CA HIS A 208 12.12 -18.41 -22.15
C HIS A 208 10.61 -18.11 -22.04
N PRO A 209 9.74 -18.74 -22.85
CA PRO A 209 8.30 -18.45 -22.87
C PRO A 209 7.62 -18.71 -21.52
N VAL A 210 8.15 -19.66 -20.74
CA VAL A 210 7.63 -19.96 -19.39
C VAL A 210 7.79 -18.76 -18.45
N GLY A 211 8.88 -17.98 -18.56
CA GLY A 211 9.06 -16.79 -17.72
C GLY A 211 8.02 -15.71 -18.01
N TYR A 212 7.75 -15.43 -19.30
CA TYR A 212 6.65 -14.53 -19.69
C TYR A 212 5.30 -15.03 -19.19
N LEU A 213 5.04 -16.33 -19.32
CA LEU A 213 3.80 -16.94 -18.83
C LEU A 213 3.67 -16.81 -17.32
N THR A 214 4.74 -17.02 -16.56
CA THR A 214 4.75 -16.81 -15.11
C THR A 214 4.43 -15.36 -14.75
N VAL A 215 5.11 -14.41 -15.40
CA VAL A 215 4.89 -12.97 -15.15
C VAL A 215 3.44 -12.56 -15.43
N VAL A 216 2.86 -13.02 -16.53
CA VAL A 216 1.48 -12.70 -16.92
C VAL A 216 0.44 -13.48 -16.10
N SER A 217 0.75 -14.72 -15.69
CA SER A 217 -0.17 -15.55 -14.92
C SER A 217 -0.49 -14.94 -13.55
N LEU A 218 0.46 -14.22 -12.95
CA LEU A 218 0.32 -13.60 -11.64
C LEU A 218 -0.79 -12.53 -11.58
N PRO A 219 -0.77 -11.44 -12.40
CA PRO A 219 -1.86 -10.46 -12.43
C PRO A 219 -3.20 -11.09 -12.81
N LEU A 220 -3.21 -12.04 -13.75
CA LEU A 220 -4.43 -12.74 -14.16
C LEU A 220 -5.05 -13.54 -13.01
N LEU A 221 -4.23 -14.27 -12.26
CA LEU A 221 -4.68 -15.10 -11.15
C LEU A 221 -5.15 -14.24 -9.97
N ILE A 222 -4.44 -13.16 -9.65
CA ILE A 222 -4.87 -12.20 -8.63
C ILE A 222 -6.20 -11.57 -9.04
N GLY A 223 -6.30 -11.06 -10.28
CA GLY A 223 -7.55 -10.49 -10.80
C GLY A 223 -8.70 -11.50 -10.76
N TYR A 224 -8.45 -12.76 -11.11
CA TYR A 224 -9.42 -13.84 -11.03
C TYR A 224 -9.89 -14.11 -9.58
N ILE A 225 -8.97 -14.16 -8.61
CA ILE A 225 -9.31 -14.32 -7.19
C ILE A 225 -10.15 -13.15 -6.71
N LEU A 226 -9.73 -11.92 -6.97
CA LEU A 226 -10.46 -10.70 -6.58
C LEU A 226 -11.87 -10.67 -7.19
N TRP A 227 -12.00 -11.10 -8.44
CA TRP A 227 -13.29 -11.17 -9.13
C TRP A 227 -14.20 -12.26 -8.55
N ILE A 228 -13.72 -13.50 -8.40
CA ILE A 228 -14.58 -14.59 -7.95
C ILE A 228 -14.95 -14.46 -6.47
N ASP A 229 -13.99 -14.14 -5.60
CA ASP A 229 -14.24 -14.08 -4.16
C ASP A 229 -14.78 -12.72 -3.70
N GLY A 230 -14.37 -11.63 -4.35
CA GLY A 230 -14.59 -10.26 -3.89
C GLY A 230 -15.52 -9.41 -4.74
N ARG A 231 -16.07 -9.88 -5.88
CA ARG A 231 -16.85 -9.03 -6.81
C ARG A 231 -17.98 -8.23 -6.18
N GLN A 232 -18.74 -8.80 -5.24
CA GLN A 232 -19.80 -8.08 -4.55
C GLN A 232 -19.25 -6.91 -3.74
N THR A 233 -18.18 -7.15 -2.97
CA THR A 233 -17.47 -6.12 -2.23
C THR A 233 -16.83 -5.10 -3.15
N LEU A 234 -16.17 -5.50 -4.24
CA LEU A 234 -15.66 -4.56 -5.25
C LEU A 234 -16.78 -3.66 -5.77
N ARG A 235 -17.95 -4.21 -6.07
CA ARG A 235 -19.10 -3.43 -6.53
C ARG A 235 -19.58 -2.44 -5.47
N LEU A 236 -19.61 -2.82 -4.20
CA LEU A 236 -19.93 -1.94 -3.08
C LEU A 236 -18.90 -0.80 -2.94
N LEU A 237 -17.61 -1.14 -2.96
CA LEU A 237 -16.52 -0.16 -2.88
C LEU A 237 -16.50 0.80 -4.07
N TRP A 238 -16.85 0.31 -5.26
CA TRP A 238 -16.98 1.14 -6.48
C TRP A 238 -18.21 2.03 -6.48
N ALA A 239 -19.27 1.66 -5.77
CA ALA A 239 -20.48 2.48 -5.61
C ALA A 239 -20.27 3.62 -4.60
N ASP A 240 -19.37 3.45 -3.63
CA ASP A 240 -19.02 4.49 -2.67
C ASP A 240 -17.97 5.46 -3.24
N ASP A 241 -18.38 6.70 -3.54
CA ASP A 241 -17.51 7.72 -4.14
C ASP A 241 -16.24 8.02 -3.33
N VAL A 242 -16.34 8.06 -2.00
CA VAL A 242 -15.20 8.43 -1.15
C VAL A 242 -14.21 7.27 -1.06
N ALA A 243 -14.71 6.05 -0.85
CA ALA A 243 -13.87 4.86 -0.80
C ALA A 243 -13.17 4.60 -2.15
N ARG A 244 -13.91 4.75 -3.25
CA ARG A 244 -13.37 4.64 -4.61
C ARG A 244 -12.27 5.66 -4.89
N ARG A 245 -12.53 6.95 -4.64
CA ARG A 245 -11.52 8.01 -4.87
C ARG A 245 -10.30 7.85 -3.97
N PHE A 246 -10.51 7.50 -2.70
CA PHE A 246 -9.40 7.24 -1.77
C PHE A 246 -8.57 6.05 -2.24
N GLY A 247 -9.19 4.92 -2.56
CA GLY A 247 -8.49 3.73 -3.06
C GLY A 247 -7.73 3.98 -4.37
N MET A 248 -8.35 4.64 -5.36
CA MET A 248 -7.67 5.02 -6.60
C MET A 248 -6.49 5.96 -6.33
N GLY A 249 -6.67 6.94 -5.43
CA GLY A 249 -5.61 7.85 -5.03
C GLY A 249 -4.43 7.12 -4.39
N ILE A 250 -4.69 6.24 -3.42
CA ILE A 250 -3.63 5.48 -2.73
C ILE A 250 -2.95 4.48 -3.70
N GLY A 251 -3.69 3.85 -4.60
CA GLY A 251 -3.11 3.02 -5.66
C GLY A 251 -2.21 3.81 -6.61
N ALA A 252 -2.63 5.02 -7.01
CA ALA A 252 -1.81 5.91 -7.85
C ALA A 252 -0.56 6.41 -7.11
N LEU A 253 -0.68 6.76 -5.83
CA LEU A 253 0.47 7.10 -4.97
C LEU A 253 1.46 5.94 -4.86
N MET A 254 0.96 4.71 -4.72
CA MET A 254 1.79 3.52 -4.68
C MET A 254 2.53 3.30 -6.01
N ALA A 255 1.85 3.47 -7.13
CA ALA A 255 2.48 3.38 -8.45
C ALA A 255 3.58 4.45 -8.64
N LEU A 256 3.28 5.70 -8.25
CA LEU A 256 4.24 6.80 -8.29
C LEU A 256 5.45 6.52 -7.40
N PHE A 257 5.22 6.09 -6.16
CA PHE A 257 6.29 5.74 -5.23
C PHE A 257 7.17 4.62 -5.80
N PHE A 258 6.57 3.59 -6.41
CA PHE A 258 7.33 2.52 -7.05
C PHE A 258 8.18 3.06 -8.21
N MET A 259 7.60 3.92 -9.07
CA MET A 259 8.33 4.52 -10.20
C MET A 259 9.53 5.36 -9.74
N LEU A 260 9.37 6.12 -8.65
CA LEU A 260 10.45 6.91 -8.05
C LEU A 260 11.51 6.01 -7.41
N SER A 261 11.08 4.95 -6.71
CA SER A 261 11.95 4.02 -6.00
C SER A 261 12.80 3.15 -6.93
N THR A 262 12.25 2.78 -8.08
CA THR A 262 12.91 1.92 -9.08
C THR A 262 13.55 2.71 -10.22
N THR A 263 13.76 4.02 -10.02
CA THR A 263 14.34 4.95 -11.01
C THR A 263 13.66 4.95 -12.38
N MET A 264 12.45 4.40 -12.50
CA MET A 264 11.61 4.56 -13.69
C MET A 264 11.24 6.01 -13.94
N LEU A 265 11.24 6.81 -12.87
CA LEU A 265 11.12 8.25 -12.87
C LEU A 265 12.17 8.81 -11.89
N SER A 266 13.20 9.45 -12.41
CA SER A 266 14.25 10.13 -11.64
C SER A 266 14.25 11.62 -11.99
N PHE A 267 14.42 12.46 -10.96
CA PHE A 267 14.57 13.91 -11.14
C PHE A 267 16.01 14.41 -11.06
N VAL A 268 16.97 13.49 -10.94
CA VAL A 268 18.39 13.81 -10.79
C VAL A 268 19.06 13.65 -12.15
N PRO A 269 19.63 14.73 -12.73
CA PRO A 269 20.34 14.64 -13.99
C PRO A 269 21.61 13.80 -13.81
N ASP A 270 21.87 12.92 -14.77
CA ASP A 270 23.08 12.09 -14.78
C ASP A 270 24.28 13.00 -15.10
N GLU A 271 25.21 13.16 -14.15
CA GLU A 271 26.37 14.06 -14.25
C GLU A 271 27.56 13.41 -14.99
N GLY A 272 27.38 12.23 -15.59
CA GLY A 272 28.41 11.50 -16.30
C GLY A 272 29.05 12.26 -17.47
N VAL A 273 30.34 12.01 -17.71
CA VAL A 273 31.08 12.54 -18.87
C VAL A 273 30.43 12.02 -20.17
N GLY A 274 29.73 12.89 -20.91
CA GLY A 274 28.95 12.51 -22.09
C GLY A 274 27.43 12.62 -21.92
N ALA A 275 26.94 13.23 -20.83
CA ALA A 275 25.53 13.54 -20.64
C ALA A 275 24.93 14.18 -21.90
N LEU A 276 24.00 13.46 -22.53
CA LEU A 276 23.36 13.88 -23.78
C LEU A 276 22.58 15.18 -23.53
N SER A 277 22.99 16.26 -24.18
CA SER A 277 22.30 17.56 -24.14
C SER A 277 21.03 17.60 -24.99
N THR A 278 20.68 16.49 -25.64
CA THR A 278 19.54 16.38 -26.55
C THR A 278 18.52 15.38 -26.01
N PHE A 279 17.24 15.64 -26.27
CA PHE A 279 16.16 14.71 -25.97
C PHE A 279 16.43 13.39 -26.67
N SER A 280 16.50 12.31 -25.91
CA SER A 280 16.75 10.97 -26.42
C SER A 280 15.69 10.02 -25.89
N VAL A 281 15.09 9.25 -26.80
CA VAL A 281 14.22 8.13 -26.48
C VAL A 281 14.84 6.93 -27.16
N ASP A 282 15.21 5.95 -26.35
CA ASP A 282 15.79 4.69 -26.83
C ASP A 282 14.93 3.52 -26.37
N THR A 283 14.98 2.44 -27.14
CA THR A 283 14.27 1.20 -26.83
C THR A 283 15.27 0.09 -26.67
N ALA A 284 15.52 -0.31 -25.42
CA ALA A 284 16.39 -1.43 -25.09
C ALA A 284 15.59 -2.50 -24.33
N PRO A 285 15.84 -3.79 -24.56
CA PRO A 285 15.21 -4.84 -23.77
C PRO A 285 15.88 -4.95 -22.40
N ILE A 286 15.08 -5.16 -21.36
CA ILE A 286 15.55 -5.18 -19.96
C ILE A 286 15.07 -6.45 -19.29
N ALA A 287 15.98 -7.13 -18.58
CA ALA A 287 15.76 -8.46 -18.02
C ALA A 287 14.95 -8.43 -16.71
N GLU A 288 13.87 -7.63 -16.66
CA GLU A 288 13.07 -7.43 -15.46
C GLU A 288 11.58 -7.23 -15.75
N PRO A 289 10.70 -7.93 -15.01
CA PRO A 289 10.96 -9.05 -14.10
C PRO A 289 11.17 -10.38 -14.86
N LEU A 290 12.08 -11.21 -14.36
CA LEU A 290 12.39 -12.60 -14.76
C LEU A 290 12.92 -12.82 -16.19
N VAL A 291 12.42 -12.08 -17.17
CA VAL A 291 12.69 -12.22 -18.61
C VAL A 291 12.92 -10.85 -19.25
N LEU A 292 13.37 -10.82 -20.50
CA LEU A 292 13.59 -9.62 -21.28
C LEU A 292 12.26 -9.02 -21.72
N TRP A 293 11.99 -7.80 -21.28
CA TRP A 293 10.83 -7.04 -21.70
C TRP A 293 11.25 -5.88 -22.58
N PRO A 294 10.43 -5.50 -23.59
CA PRO A 294 10.63 -4.24 -24.26
C PRO A 294 10.49 -3.10 -23.26
N SER A 295 11.45 -2.18 -23.30
CA SER A 295 11.44 -0.98 -22.46
C SER A 295 11.65 0.27 -23.30
N ILE A 296 11.20 1.39 -22.75
CA ILE A 296 11.46 2.72 -23.29
C ILE A 296 12.28 3.46 -22.24
N THR A 297 13.49 3.86 -22.63
CA THR A 297 14.35 4.75 -21.85
C THR A 297 14.20 6.15 -22.40
N TYR A 298 13.98 7.12 -21.53
CA TYR A 298 13.80 8.51 -21.92
C TYR A 298 14.72 9.42 -21.11
N LEU A 299 15.33 10.35 -21.82
CA LEU A 299 16.17 11.40 -21.26
C LEU A 299 15.64 12.75 -21.77
N VAL A 300 15.09 13.54 -20.85
CA VAL A 300 14.69 14.92 -21.13
C VAL A 300 15.71 15.83 -20.45
N PRO A 301 16.58 16.54 -21.19
CA PRO A 301 17.57 17.42 -20.56
C PRO A 301 16.99 18.76 -20.09
N GLN A 302 15.87 19.23 -20.68
CA GLN A 302 15.24 20.51 -20.36
C GLN A 302 14.45 20.50 -19.04
N ILE A 303 13.95 19.33 -18.65
CA ILE A 303 13.28 19.07 -17.38
C ILE A 303 14.06 17.88 -16.86
N PRO A 304 14.82 17.96 -15.75
CA PRO A 304 15.76 16.92 -15.33
C PRO A 304 15.00 15.64 -14.98
N VAL A 305 14.52 14.93 -15.99
CA VAL A 305 13.57 13.83 -15.90
C VAL A 305 14.17 12.74 -16.76
N THR A 306 14.64 11.72 -16.08
CA THR A 306 15.27 10.56 -16.67
C THR A 306 14.53 9.33 -16.17
N GLY A 307 14.48 8.29 -16.98
CA GLY A 307 13.79 7.09 -16.55
C GLY A 307 13.66 6.04 -17.62
N MET A 308 13.09 4.93 -17.19
CA MET A 308 12.93 3.73 -17.98
C MET A 308 11.62 3.06 -17.61
N ILE A 309 10.85 2.64 -18.59
CA ILE A 309 9.59 1.91 -18.35
C ILE A 309 9.63 0.62 -19.14
N SER A 310 9.69 -0.50 -18.42
CA SER A 310 9.55 -1.86 -18.94
C SER A 310 8.10 -2.32 -18.85
N VAL A 311 7.60 -3.01 -19.87
CA VAL A 311 6.26 -3.62 -19.86
C VAL A 311 6.08 -4.56 -18.67
N GLY A 312 7.08 -5.39 -18.40
CA GLY A 312 6.99 -6.37 -17.33
C GLY A 312 6.99 -5.72 -15.95
N THR A 313 7.80 -4.69 -15.73
CA THR A 313 7.80 -3.99 -14.44
C THR A 313 6.53 -3.15 -14.28
N GLY A 314 6.00 -2.59 -15.37
CA GLY A 314 4.67 -1.96 -15.39
C GLY A 314 3.55 -2.89 -14.94
N LEU A 315 3.60 -4.19 -15.30
CA LEU A 315 2.64 -5.18 -14.80
C LEU A 315 2.73 -5.37 -13.29
N ILE A 316 3.95 -5.44 -12.73
CA ILE A 316 4.15 -5.55 -11.27
C ILE A 316 3.64 -4.29 -10.55
N VAL A 317 4.00 -3.11 -11.06
CA VAL A 317 3.52 -1.82 -10.54
C VAL A 317 1.99 -1.81 -10.51
N PHE A 318 1.36 -2.25 -11.59
CA PHE A 318 -0.10 -2.34 -11.68
C PHE A 318 -0.68 -3.29 -10.63
N VAL A 319 -0.10 -4.48 -10.44
CA VAL A 319 -0.57 -5.45 -9.43
C VAL A 319 -0.50 -4.86 -8.02
N PHE A 320 0.62 -4.24 -7.64
CA PHE A 320 0.74 -3.61 -6.33
C PHE A 320 -0.20 -2.42 -6.18
N ALA A 321 -0.25 -1.52 -7.15
CA ALA A 321 -1.16 -0.38 -7.14
C ALA A 321 -2.63 -0.81 -7.00
N LEU A 322 -3.02 -1.86 -7.72
CA LEU A 322 -4.36 -2.45 -7.64
C LEU A 322 -4.64 -3.04 -6.25
N LEU A 323 -3.77 -3.92 -5.76
CA LEU A 323 -3.95 -4.59 -4.48
C LEU A 323 -3.97 -3.58 -3.32
N VAL A 324 -3.03 -2.63 -3.32
CA VAL A 324 -2.94 -1.56 -2.31
C VAL A 324 -4.16 -0.65 -2.39
N GLY A 325 -4.55 -0.21 -3.59
CA GLY A 325 -5.70 0.67 -3.79
C GLY A 325 -7.02 0.02 -3.38
N VAL A 326 -7.21 -1.27 -3.68
CA VAL A 326 -8.42 -2.02 -3.29
C VAL A 326 -8.47 -2.24 -1.77
N ASN A 327 -7.34 -2.55 -1.11
CA ASN A 327 -7.26 -2.61 0.35
C ASN A 327 -7.55 -1.25 1.00
N ALA A 328 -6.99 -0.17 0.45
CA ALA A 328 -7.23 1.19 0.93
C ALA A 328 -8.71 1.61 0.75
N ALA A 329 -9.35 1.25 -0.35
CA ALA A 329 -10.78 1.46 -0.56
C ALA A 329 -11.62 0.72 0.50
N ALA A 330 -11.28 -0.55 0.77
CA ALA A 330 -11.96 -1.35 1.79
C ALA A 330 -11.81 -0.74 3.18
N ALA A 331 -10.60 -0.31 3.55
CA ALA A 331 -10.31 0.35 4.82
C ALA A 331 -11.08 1.68 4.94
N ALA A 332 -11.10 2.50 3.89
CA ALA A 332 -11.86 3.75 3.87
C ALA A 332 -13.37 3.52 4.02
N TYR A 333 -13.92 2.50 3.36
CA TYR A 333 -15.33 2.14 3.48
C TYR A 333 -15.68 1.69 4.90
N GLN A 334 -14.88 0.81 5.50
CA GLN A 334 -15.07 0.34 6.87
C GLN A 334 -14.97 1.48 7.88
N PHE A 335 -13.97 2.36 7.72
CA PHE A 335 -13.76 3.53 8.57
C PHE A 335 -14.96 4.49 8.52
N ARG A 336 -15.51 4.73 7.32
CA ARG A 336 -16.65 5.63 7.14
C ARG A 336 -17.94 5.08 7.74
N ASN A 337 -18.14 3.77 7.65
CA ASN A 337 -19.36 3.11 8.11
C ASN A 337 -19.27 2.64 9.57
N GLN A 338 -18.20 3.02 10.29
CA GLN A 338 -17.98 2.68 11.70
C GLN A 338 -18.21 1.20 12.01
N ILE A 339 -17.81 0.32 11.07
CA ILE A 339 -17.94 -1.11 11.26
C ILE A 339 -16.92 -1.49 12.34
N GLU A 340 -17.39 -1.57 13.59
CA GLU A 340 -16.58 -1.89 14.76
C GLU A 340 -15.97 -3.27 14.58
N ALA A 341 -14.72 -3.26 14.15
CA ALA A 341 -13.88 -4.43 14.11
C ALA A 341 -13.36 -4.64 15.53
N GLN A 342 -14.07 -5.48 16.28
CA GLN A 342 -13.88 -5.82 17.70
C GLN A 342 -12.38 -5.91 18.10
N SER A 343 -11.86 -4.85 18.75
CA SER A 343 -10.62 -4.66 19.54
C SER A 343 -9.27 -5.35 19.21
N ALA A 344 -9.20 -6.47 18.49
CA ALA A 344 -7.98 -7.07 17.94
C ALA A 344 -7.59 -6.48 16.56
N GLN A 345 -8.45 -5.64 15.98
CA GLN A 345 -8.35 -5.11 14.61
C GLN A 345 -7.63 -3.76 14.43
N SER A 346 -7.22 -3.07 15.49
CA SER A 346 -6.40 -1.85 15.36
C SER A 346 -5.08 -2.12 14.63
N SER A 347 -4.52 -3.32 14.82
CA SER A 347 -3.33 -3.82 14.10
C SER A 347 -3.62 -4.19 12.64
N ILE A 348 -4.85 -4.59 12.29
CA ILE A 348 -5.21 -5.02 10.93
C ILE A 348 -5.56 -3.83 10.04
N GLY A 349 -6.23 -2.80 10.57
CA GLY A 349 -6.40 -1.52 9.86
C GLY A 349 -5.06 -0.79 9.68
N ALA A 350 -4.18 -0.86 10.69
CA ALA A 350 -2.80 -0.40 10.58
C ALA A 350 -2.00 -1.24 9.58
N MET A 351 -2.15 -2.57 9.51
CA MET A 351 -1.54 -3.41 8.47
C MET A 351 -2.16 -3.23 7.08
N ALA A 352 -3.44 -2.85 6.96
CA ALA A 352 -4.04 -2.54 5.66
C ALA A 352 -3.51 -1.21 5.09
N LEU A 353 -3.09 -0.29 5.97
CA LEU A 353 -2.49 1.00 5.63
C LEU A 353 -0.96 0.98 5.59
N ALA A 354 -0.30 0.14 6.39
CA ALA A 354 1.16 0.00 6.49
C ALA A 354 1.72 -1.22 5.74
N GLY A 355 0.94 -2.29 5.57
CA GLY A 355 1.28 -3.49 4.78
C GLY A 355 1.50 -3.24 3.28
N PRO A 356 0.86 -2.23 2.64
CA PRO A 356 1.29 -1.72 1.34
C PRO A 356 2.77 -1.32 1.26
N ASN A 357 3.37 -0.91 2.39
CA ASN A 357 4.76 -0.44 2.48
C ASN A 357 5.75 -1.59 2.75
N VAL A 358 5.35 -2.85 2.54
CA VAL A 358 6.26 -4.02 2.55
C VAL A 358 6.48 -4.51 1.12
N CYS A 359 6.32 -3.67 0.09
CA CYS A 359 6.77 -4.03 -1.25
C CYS A 359 8.30 -4.15 -1.29
N VAL A 360 8.84 -4.89 -2.26
CA VAL A 360 10.29 -4.90 -2.54
C VAL A 360 10.85 -3.48 -2.77
N CYS A 361 9.99 -2.55 -3.22
CA CYS A 361 10.29 -1.14 -3.43
C CYS A 361 10.55 -0.31 -2.15
N CYS A 362 10.20 -0.84 -0.97
CA CYS A 362 10.53 -0.21 0.31
C CYS A 362 11.92 -0.62 0.82
N GLY A 363 12.54 -1.65 0.24
CA GLY A 363 13.88 -2.10 0.58
C GLY A 363 14.93 -1.00 0.40
N PRO A 364 15.01 -0.37 -0.79
CA PRO A 364 15.93 0.75 -1.00
C PRO A 364 15.61 1.93 -0.07
N LEU A 365 14.33 2.27 0.16
CA LEU A 365 13.96 3.34 1.10
C LEU A 365 14.44 3.02 2.53
N MET A 366 14.26 1.78 3.00
CA MET A 366 14.74 1.36 4.33
C MET A 366 16.26 1.37 4.41
N ALA A 367 16.96 0.96 3.36
CA ALA A 367 18.41 1.06 3.30
C ALA A 367 18.86 2.53 3.41
N GLU A 368 18.22 3.44 2.68
CA GLU A 368 18.50 4.87 2.78
C GLU A 368 18.17 5.47 4.15
N LEU A 369 17.09 5.03 4.79
CA LEU A 369 16.80 5.41 6.16
C LEU A 369 17.90 4.93 7.11
N VAL A 370 18.45 3.74 6.91
CA VAL A 370 19.61 3.24 7.66
C VAL A 370 20.86 4.08 7.36
N VAL A 371 21.08 4.50 6.10
CA VAL A 371 22.20 5.42 5.74
C VAL A 371 22.08 6.70 6.55
N VAL A 372 20.90 7.33 6.55
CA VAL A 372 20.66 8.61 7.22
C VAL A 372 20.77 8.48 8.74
N LEU A 373 20.30 7.38 9.33
CA LEU A 373 20.22 7.21 10.79
C LEU A 373 21.50 6.66 11.42
N ILE A 374 22.18 5.74 10.73
CA ILE A 374 23.25 4.91 11.29
C ILE A 374 24.54 5.03 10.47
N GLY A 375 24.46 5.53 9.23
CA GLY A 375 25.59 5.76 8.34
C GLY A 375 25.69 4.73 7.21
N PRO A 376 26.43 5.05 6.12
CA PRO A 376 26.50 4.21 4.92
C PRO A 376 27.04 2.79 5.15
N SER A 377 27.95 2.61 6.11
CA SER A 377 28.65 1.36 6.38
C SER A 377 27.74 0.21 6.83
N LEU A 378 26.59 0.51 7.44
CA LEU A 378 25.60 -0.48 7.88
C LEU A 378 24.40 -0.62 6.94
N ALA A 379 24.20 0.33 6.03
CA ALA A 379 23.09 0.32 5.09
C ALA A 379 23.39 -0.48 3.81
N MET A 380 24.65 -0.45 3.36
CA MET A 380 25.09 -1.12 2.14
C MET A 380 24.72 -2.61 2.06
N PRO A 381 24.85 -3.43 3.14
CA PRO A 381 24.48 -4.83 3.09
C PRO A 381 22.96 -5.04 2.99
N ILE A 382 22.15 -4.13 3.57
CA ILE A 382 20.68 -4.14 3.46
C ILE A 382 20.26 -3.76 2.05
N TYR A 383 20.90 -2.75 1.46
CA TYR A 383 20.64 -2.32 0.09
C TYR A 383 20.80 -3.48 -0.92
N TRP A 384 21.92 -4.22 -0.84
CA TRP A 384 22.16 -5.40 -1.68
C TRP A 384 21.11 -6.50 -1.54
N LEU A 385 20.46 -6.60 -0.39
CA LEU A 385 19.41 -7.58 -0.13
C LEU A 385 18.15 -7.34 -0.97
N PHE A 386 17.94 -6.09 -1.39
CA PHE A 386 16.73 -5.63 -2.09
C PHE A 386 16.98 -5.07 -3.48
N LEU A 387 18.24 -4.79 -3.83
CA LEU A 387 18.62 -4.19 -5.11
C LEU A 387 18.24 -5.08 -6.29
N ASP A 388 18.45 -6.39 -6.16
CA ASP A 388 18.14 -7.35 -7.21
C ASP A 388 16.75 -7.97 -6.95
N PRO A 389 15.71 -7.66 -7.75
CA PRO A 389 14.39 -8.28 -7.61
C PRO A 389 14.42 -9.80 -7.90
N SER A 390 15.45 -10.26 -8.62
CA SER A 390 15.73 -11.68 -8.86
C SER A 390 16.45 -12.34 -7.68
N SER A 391 16.86 -11.58 -6.66
CA SER A 391 17.40 -12.13 -5.44
C SER A 391 16.34 -13.00 -4.74
N PRO A 392 16.76 -14.08 -4.05
CA PRO A 392 15.85 -14.93 -3.30
C PRO A 392 15.01 -14.12 -2.30
N ILE A 393 15.62 -13.12 -1.67
CA ILE A 393 14.99 -12.30 -0.64
C ILE A 393 14.00 -11.32 -1.25
N GLY A 394 14.39 -10.58 -2.29
CA GLY A 394 13.48 -9.70 -3.03
C GLY A 394 12.25 -10.45 -3.54
N SER A 395 12.44 -11.66 -4.07
CA SER A 395 11.36 -12.53 -4.53
C SER A 395 10.44 -13.03 -3.40
N ILE A 396 10.98 -13.34 -2.20
CA ILE A 396 10.16 -13.69 -1.02
C ILE A 396 9.32 -12.50 -0.58
N PHE A 397 9.93 -11.31 -0.52
CA PHE A 397 9.20 -10.09 -0.13
C PHE A 397 8.08 -9.80 -1.13
N LEU A 398 8.36 -9.91 -2.43
CA LEU A 398 7.34 -9.78 -3.47
C LEU A 398 6.19 -10.79 -3.26
N ALA A 399 6.51 -12.08 -3.13
CA ALA A 399 5.52 -13.13 -2.94
C ALA A 399 4.72 -12.94 -1.64
N GLY A 400 5.41 -12.66 -0.55
CA GLY A 400 4.81 -12.41 0.77
C GLY A 400 3.86 -11.24 0.75
N SER A 401 4.22 -10.14 0.10
CA SER A 401 3.38 -8.94 0.01
C SER A 401 2.16 -9.14 -0.87
N ILE A 402 2.28 -9.87 -1.97
CA ILE A 402 1.12 -10.27 -2.79
C ILE A 402 0.16 -11.14 -1.97
N VAL A 403 0.68 -12.15 -1.27
CA VAL A 403 -0.14 -13.02 -0.41
C VAL A 403 -0.82 -12.22 0.69
N LEU A 404 -0.07 -11.35 1.38
CA LEU A 404 -0.57 -10.56 2.50
C LEU A 404 -1.65 -9.57 2.04
N LEU A 405 -1.42 -8.83 0.95
CA LEU A 405 -2.39 -7.86 0.42
C LEU A 405 -3.63 -8.56 -0.13
N THR A 406 -3.47 -9.71 -0.80
CA THR A 406 -4.61 -10.50 -1.28
C THR A 406 -5.42 -11.06 -0.10
N ALA A 407 -4.75 -11.61 0.92
CA ALA A 407 -5.40 -12.15 2.11
C ALA A 407 -6.10 -11.06 2.93
N SER A 408 -5.45 -9.90 3.09
CA SER A 408 -6.02 -8.71 3.76
C SER A 408 -7.32 -8.27 3.09
N TYR A 409 -7.32 -8.20 1.76
CA TYR A 409 -8.52 -7.88 1.01
C TYR A 409 -9.62 -8.93 1.20
N LEU A 410 -9.30 -10.22 1.04
CA LEU A 410 -10.28 -11.30 1.21
C LEU A 410 -10.85 -11.36 2.63
N TYR A 411 -10.04 -11.01 3.63
CA TYR A 411 -10.51 -10.87 5.01
C TYR A 411 -11.48 -9.68 5.15
N SER A 412 -11.17 -8.53 4.52
CA SER A 412 -12.08 -7.38 4.50
C SER A 412 -13.44 -7.72 3.85
N VAL A 413 -13.45 -8.55 2.80
CA VAL A 413 -14.66 -9.06 2.14
C VAL A 413 -15.52 -9.87 3.12
N GLN A 414 -14.90 -10.73 3.93
CA GLN A 414 -15.63 -11.54 4.91
C GLN A 414 -16.28 -10.67 5.99
N ASN A 415 -15.54 -9.69 6.51
CA ASN A 415 -16.08 -8.78 7.53
C ASN A 415 -17.28 -7.97 7.01
N LEU A 416 -17.20 -7.50 5.76
CA LEU A 416 -18.31 -6.77 5.14
C LEU A 416 -19.54 -7.64 4.91
N ARG A 417 -19.36 -8.92 4.52
CA ARG A 417 -20.48 -9.86 4.38
C ARG A 417 -21.16 -10.18 5.71
N MET A 418 -20.39 -10.29 6.80
CA MET A 418 -20.96 -10.53 8.13
C MET A 418 -21.76 -9.32 8.61
N ALA A 419 -21.30 -8.10 8.34
CA ALA A 419 -22.03 -6.88 8.66
C ALA A 419 -23.39 -6.79 7.94
N ASP A 420 -23.45 -7.18 6.66
CA ASP A 420 -24.72 -7.19 5.90
C ASP A 420 -25.74 -8.22 6.43
N GLN A 421 -25.28 -9.32 7.04
CA GLN A 421 -26.14 -10.41 7.51
C GLN A 421 -26.77 -10.16 8.89
N CYS A 422 -26.18 -9.29 9.69
CA CYS A 422 -26.67 -8.93 11.02
C CYS A 422 -26.96 -7.42 11.09
N PRO A 423 -28.01 -6.93 10.41
CA PRO A 423 -28.43 -5.54 10.57
C PRO A 423 -28.80 -5.33 12.04
N ILE A 424 -28.01 -4.53 12.75
CA ILE A 424 -28.34 -4.10 14.11
C ILE A 424 -29.68 -3.36 13.99
N PRO A 425 -30.75 -3.82 14.67
CA PRO A 425 -32.01 -3.13 14.62
C PRO A 425 -31.78 -1.72 15.16
N ASN A 426 -32.01 -0.72 14.30
CA ASN A 426 -31.88 0.68 14.67
C ASN A 426 -32.67 0.91 15.95
N SER A 427 -31.97 1.22 17.04
CA SER A 427 -32.60 1.71 18.26
C SER A 427 -33.06 3.14 18.00
N GLU A 428 -34.24 3.28 17.40
CA GLU A 428 -34.98 4.54 17.35
C GLU A 428 -35.44 4.98 18.74
#